data_AF-A0A377I1Y1-F1
#
_entry.id   AF-A0A377I1Y1-F1
#
_cell.length_a   1.000
_cell.length_b   1.000
_cell.length_c   1.000
_cell.angle_alpha   90.00
_cell.angle_beta   90.00
_cell.angle_gamma   90.00
#
_symmetry.space_group_name_H-M   'P 1'
#
loop_
_entity.id
_entity.type
_entity.pdbx_description
1 polymer ?
#
loop_
_entity_poly.entity_id
_entity_poly.type
_entity_poly.pdbx_seq_one_letter_code
_entity_poly.pdbx_strand_id
1 'polypeptide(L)' 'MKFNESWLREWVNPAISTEQLCDQITMLGLEVDGVEPVAVRSQVW' A
#
# COMPACT_ATOMS: atom_id res chain seq x y z
N MET A 1 -0.67 -3.77 12.15
CA MET A 1 -1.56 -4.71 11.39
C MET A 1 -1.17 -4.64 9.92
N LYS A 2 -1.13 -5.75 9.18
CA LYS A 2 -0.77 -5.75 7.75
C LYS A 2 -2.04 -5.83 6.88
N PHE A 3 -2.16 -4.97 5.87
CA PHE A 3 -3.25 -4.99 4.88
C PHE A 3 -2.69 -4.99 3.45
N ASN A 4 -3.42 -5.59 2.51
CA ASN A 4 -2.99 -5.69 1.11
C ASN A 4 -3.51 -4.48 0.31
N GLU A 5 -2.60 -3.63 -0.16
CA GLU A 5 -2.95 -2.46 -0.99
C GLU A 5 -3.62 -2.85 -2.30
N SER A 6 -3.23 -3.96 -2.93
CA SER A 6 -3.86 -4.45 -4.17
C SER A 6 -5.33 -4.76 -3.94
N TRP A 7 -5.66 -5.39 -2.82
CA TRP A 7 -7.04 -5.65 -2.43
C TRP A 7 -7.80 -4.33 -2.21
N LEU A 8 -7.22 -3.34 -1.54
CA LEU A 8 -7.86 -2.04 -1.36
C LEU A 8 -8.14 -1.33 -2.71
N ARG A 9 -7.21 -1.44 -3.66
CA ARG A 9 -7.34 -0.85 -4.99
C ARG A 9 -8.41 -1.54 -5.85
N GLU A 10 -8.74 -2.80 -5.59
CA GLU A 10 -9.87 -3.46 -6.24
C GLU A 10 -11.22 -2.87 -5.84
N TRP A 11 -11.35 -2.37 -4.60
CA TRP A 11 -12.62 -1.84 -4.08
C TRP A 11 -12.76 -0.32 -4.25
N VAL A 12 -11.68 0.43 -4.00
CA VAL A 12 -11.71 1.90 -3.96
C VAL A 12 -11.01 2.53 -5.17
N ASN A 13 -10.10 1.79 -5.82
CA ASN A 13 -9.25 2.22 -6.94
C ASN A 13 -8.84 3.71 -6.93
N PRO A 14 -8.18 4.21 -5.87
CA PRO A 14 -7.76 5.60 -5.84
C PRO A 14 -6.55 5.80 -6.77
N ALA A 15 -6.59 6.82 -7.62
CA ALA A 15 -5.49 7.21 -8.50
C ALA A 15 -4.37 7.97 -7.75
N ILE A 16 -3.97 7.45 -6.59
CA ILE A 16 -2.92 8.00 -5.71
C ILE A 16 -1.77 7.01 -5.59
N SER A 17 -0.55 7.49 -5.33
CA SER A 17 0.60 6.63 -5.07
C SER A 17 0.49 5.91 -3.72
N THR A 18 1.30 4.87 -3.51
CA THR A 18 1.38 4.18 -2.22
C THR A 18 1.80 5.12 -1.08
N GLU A 19 2.74 6.04 -1.32
CA GLU A 19 3.11 7.07 -0.34
C GLU A 19 1.93 7.96 0.05
N GLN A 20 1.18 8.45 -0.95
CA GLN A 20 0.00 9.30 -0.68
C GLN A 20 -1.08 8.54 0.10
N LEU A 21 -1.22 7.23 -0.15
CA LEU A 21 -2.12 6.39 0.63
C LEU A 21 -1.66 6.29 2.09
N CYS A 22 -0.36 6.09 2.33
CA CYS A 22 0.21 6.06 3.69
C CYS A 22 0.02 7.39 4.43
N ASP A 23 0.19 8.52 3.75
CA ASP A 23 -0.04 9.85 4.31
C ASP A 23 -1.50 10.00 4.75
N GLN A 24 -2.45 9.57 3.91
CA GLN A 24 -3.88 9.62 4.27
C GLN A 24 -4.23 8.72 5.44
N ILE A 25 -3.69 7.51 5.48
CA ILE A 25 -3.89 6.59 6.61
C ILE A 25 -3.36 7.21 7.91
N THR A 26 -2.19 7.86 7.85
CA THR A 26 -1.61 8.59 8.99
C THR A 26 -2.51 9.76 9.42
N MET A 27 -3.04 10.54 8.47
CA MET A 27 -3.98 11.62 8.76
C MET A 27 -5.31 11.12 9.36
N LEU A 28 -5.71 9.88 9.08
CA LEU A 28 -6.87 9.22 9.70
C LEU A 28 -6.59 8.72 11.13
N GLY A 29 -5.37 8.93 11.65
CA GLY A 29 -4.97 8.49 12.99
C GLY A 29 -4.54 7.02 13.05
N LEU A 30 -4.26 6.39 11.91
CA LEU A 30 -3.73 5.03 11.82
C LEU A 30 -2.23 5.10 11.57
N GLU A 31 -1.43 4.58 12.49
CA GLU A 31 0.02 4.54 12.34
C GLU A 31 0.43 3.53 11.25
N VAL A 32 1.33 3.95 10.36
CA VAL A 32 1.90 3.11 9.29
C VAL A 32 3.32 2.71 9.66
N ASP A 33 3.50 1.47 10.11
CA ASP A 33 4.81 0.93 10.52
C ASP A 33 5.76 0.70 9.32
N GLY A 34 5.22 0.48 8.11
CA GLY A 34 6.04 0.27 6.92
C GLY A 34 5.25 -0.27 5.72
N VAL A 35 5.86 -0.16 4.55
CA VAL A 35 5.33 -0.66 3.27
C VAL A 35 6.29 -1.70 2.72
N GLU A 36 5.79 -2.91 2.46
CA GLU A 36 6.58 -4.01 1.91
C GLU A 36 6.04 -4.37 0.51
N PRO A 37 6.89 -4.43 -0.53
CA PRO A 37 6.46 -4.88 -1.84
C PRO A 37 6.06 -6.37 -1.79
N VAL A 38 4.85 -6.68 -2.29
CA VAL A 38 4.29 -8.05 -2.30
C VAL A 38 5.06 -9.01 -3.21
N ALA A 39 5.78 -8.49 -4.22
CA ALA A 39 6.62 -9.29 -5.08
C ALA A 39 7.85 -8.49 -5.53
N VAL A 40 9.04 -8.95 -5.14
CA VAL A 40 10.24 -8.71 -5.95
C VAL A 40 10.13 -9.63 -7.15
N ARG A 41 9.99 -9.07 -8.35
CA ARG A 41 10.12 -9.84 -9.59
C ARG A 41 11.57 -10.31 -9.69
N SER A 42 11.85 -11.52 -9.23
CA SER A 42 13.11 -12.20 -9.51
C SER A 42 13.16 -12.50 -11.01
N GLN A 43 13.84 -11.63 -11.76
CA GLN A 43 14.31 -11.97 -13.09
C GLN A 43 15.40 -13.03 -12.94
N VAL A 44 14.99 -14.30 -13.03
CA VAL A 44 15.91 -15.40 -13.34
C VAL A 44 15.87 -15.56 -14.85
N TRP A 45 17.06 -15.48 -15.46
CA TRP A 45 17.30 -15.50 -16.90
C TRP A 45 16.95 -16.84 -17.54
#